data_AF-A0A7Y6I3W1-F1
#
_entry.id   AF-A0A7Y6I3W1-F1
#
_cell.length_a   1.000
_cell.length_b   1.000
_cell.length_c   1.000
_cell.angle_alpha   90.00
_cell.angle_beta   90.00
_cell.angle_gamma   90.00
#
_symmetry.space_group_name_H-M   'P 1'
#
loop_
_entity.id
_entity.type
_entity.pdbx_description
1 polymer ?
#
loop_
_entity_poly.entity_id
_entity_poly.type
_entity_poly.pdbx_seq_one_letter_code
_entity_poly.pdbx_strand_id
1 'polypeptide(L)'
;MVKGPPPESAQAGLLPVTKIAIGLAIAFVALRINGFDLLLDPVGWGLCASGLAQLRRSADDGFDRAHGMAVAMVWVEIASFTLSIAGPSDSPVRRAVGALIAAGALAAVWLVADPVVRRVRSGGDASRAALLDVLRWAVVALGWPGVLAEYGYAALGPVVTVACFATVLSLIVVLYASAGLASLSPGWSPDVPTGRPAS
;
A
#
# COMPACT_ATOMS: atom_id res chain seq x y z
N MET A 1 22.62 -29.79 -13.12
CA MET A 1 21.64 -29.58 -12.02
C MET A 1 20.47 -28.81 -12.59
N VAL A 2 19.36 -29.48 -12.88
CA VAL A 2 18.12 -28.83 -13.33
C VAL A 2 17.43 -28.30 -12.09
N LYS A 3 17.35 -26.98 -11.94
CA LYS A 3 16.57 -26.33 -10.88
C LYS A 3 15.10 -26.63 -11.18
N GLY A 4 14.52 -27.56 -10.44
CA GLY A 4 13.09 -27.90 -10.57
C GLY A 4 12.23 -26.64 -10.41
N PRO A 5 11.05 -26.59 -11.06
CA PRO A 5 10.14 -25.46 -10.90
C PRO A 5 9.86 -25.24 -9.40
N PRO A 6 9.84 -23.98 -8.93
CA PRO A 6 9.56 -23.71 -7.53
C PRO A 6 8.18 -24.29 -7.17
N PRO A 7 8.01 -24.82 -5.94
CA PRO A 7 6.74 -25.39 -5.52
C PRO A 7 5.62 -24.34 -5.65
N GLU A 8 4.45 -24.77 -6.12
CA GLU A 8 3.28 -23.93 -6.41
C GLU A 8 2.85 -23.06 -5.21
N SER A 9 3.14 -23.52 -3.99
CA SER A 9 2.96 -22.79 -2.74
C SER A 9 3.85 -21.56 -2.58
N ALA A 10 5.05 -21.55 -3.16
CA ALA A 10 5.95 -20.39 -3.16
C ALA A 10 5.45 -19.29 -4.12
N GLN A 11 4.83 -19.67 -5.24
CA GLN A 11 4.21 -18.73 -6.19
C GLN A 11 2.94 -18.08 -5.61
N ALA A 12 2.15 -18.83 -4.85
CA ALA A 12 0.94 -18.31 -4.20
C ALA A 12 1.22 -17.18 -3.18
N GLY A 13 2.36 -17.22 -2.48
CA GLY A 13 2.79 -16.20 -1.51
C GLY A 13 3.40 -14.93 -2.11
N LEU A 14 3.93 -15.01 -3.33
CA LEU A 14 4.52 -13.88 -4.08
C LEU A 14 3.47 -12.92 -4.67
N LEU A 15 2.27 -13.44 -4.97
CA LEU A 15 1.16 -12.72 -5.60
C LEU A 15 0.55 -11.58 -4.76
N PRO A 16 0.25 -11.72 -3.45
CA PRO A 16 -0.51 -10.71 -2.71
C PRO A 16 0.24 -9.40 -2.45
N VAL A 17 1.51 -9.45 -2.01
CA VAL A 17 2.32 -8.24 -1.76
C VAL A 17 2.64 -7.53 -3.08
N THR A 18 2.88 -8.32 -4.14
CA THR A 18 3.04 -7.78 -5.50
C THR A 18 1.78 -7.04 -5.96
N LYS A 19 0.58 -7.60 -5.73
CA LYS A 19 -0.69 -6.90 -6.03
C LYS A 19 -0.85 -5.61 -5.25
N ILE A 20 -0.44 -5.57 -3.98
CA ILE A 20 -0.46 -4.34 -3.18
C ILE A 20 0.49 -3.31 -3.78
N ALA A 21 1.73 -3.68 -4.10
CA ALA A 21 2.71 -2.77 -4.68
C ALA A 21 2.27 -2.23 -6.04
N ILE A 22 1.73 -3.09 -6.92
CA ILE A 22 1.15 -2.68 -8.21
C ILE A 22 -0.05 -1.77 -7.99
N GLY A 23 -0.89 -2.05 -6.98
CA GLY A 23 -2.08 -1.26 -6.70
C GLY A 23 -1.72 0.15 -6.23
N LEU A 24 -0.73 0.26 -5.36
CA LEU A 24 -0.15 1.55 -4.96
C LEU A 24 0.52 2.25 -6.14
N ALA A 25 1.23 1.53 -7.00
CA ALA A 25 1.78 2.13 -8.22
C ALA A 25 0.66 2.70 -9.11
N ILE A 26 -0.43 1.97 -9.31
CA ILE A 26 -1.57 2.47 -10.10
C ILE A 26 -2.21 3.68 -9.42
N ALA A 27 -2.42 3.66 -8.11
CA ALA A 27 -3.06 4.75 -7.36
C ALA A 27 -2.21 6.03 -7.22
N PHE A 28 -0.89 5.95 -7.41
CA PHE A 28 0.02 7.10 -7.21
C PHE A 28 0.85 7.48 -8.45
N VAL A 29 1.04 6.56 -9.40
CA VAL A 29 1.80 6.77 -10.66
C VAL A 29 0.86 7.00 -11.84
N ALA A 30 -0.47 6.93 -11.65
CA ALA A 30 -1.42 7.32 -12.68
C ALA A 30 -1.03 8.68 -13.25
N LEU A 31 -0.59 8.63 -14.50
CA LEU A 31 -0.19 9.80 -15.27
C LEU A 31 -1.45 10.63 -15.46
N ARG A 32 -1.49 11.80 -14.81
CA ARG A 32 -2.43 12.88 -15.15
C ARG A 32 -2.26 13.28 -16.61
N ILE A 33 -2.83 12.53 -17.54
CA ILE A 33 -2.95 12.94 -18.93
C ILE A 33 -4.18 13.83 -19.01
N ASN A 34 -3.97 15.14 -19.18
CA ASN A 34 -5.02 16.15 -19.35
C ASN A 34 -5.97 16.33 -18.15
N GLY A 35 -5.52 16.08 -16.91
CA GLY A 35 -6.31 16.33 -15.70
C GLY A 35 -7.46 15.34 -15.46
N PHE A 36 -7.56 14.27 -16.25
CA PHE A 36 -8.44 13.15 -16.03
C PHE A 36 -7.66 12.00 -15.41
N ASP A 37 -7.81 11.82 -14.09
CA ASP A 37 -7.10 10.79 -13.34
C ASP A 37 -8.04 9.90 -12.50
N LEU A 38 -9.34 9.95 -12.75
CA LEU A 38 -10.31 9.49 -11.74
C LEU A 38 -10.71 8.00 -11.81
N LEU A 39 -10.23 7.24 -12.80
CA LEU A 39 -10.57 5.81 -12.91
C LEU A 39 -9.42 4.87 -12.55
N LEU A 40 -8.18 5.36 -12.49
CA LEU A 40 -7.04 4.53 -12.10
C LEU A 40 -6.95 4.39 -10.58
N ASP A 41 -7.27 5.45 -9.83
CA ASP A 41 -7.24 5.45 -8.37
C ASP A 41 -8.13 4.36 -7.73
N PRO A 42 -9.43 4.24 -8.06
CA PRO A 42 -10.26 3.17 -7.51
C PRO A 42 -9.79 1.78 -7.95
N VAL A 43 -9.19 1.64 -9.14
CA VAL A 43 -8.61 0.37 -9.59
C VAL A 43 -7.35 0.02 -8.77
N GLY A 44 -6.48 1.00 -8.51
CA GLY A 44 -5.28 0.82 -7.69
C GLY A 44 -5.61 0.43 -6.26
N TRP A 45 -6.57 1.13 -5.64
CA TRP A 45 -7.08 0.77 -4.31
C TRP A 45 -7.79 -0.59 -4.29
N GLY A 46 -8.54 -0.92 -5.34
CA GLY A 46 -9.16 -2.24 -5.50
C GLY A 46 -8.13 -3.36 -5.58
N LEU A 47 -7.02 -3.15 -6.29
CA LEU A 47 -5.93 -4.12 -6.37
C LEU A 47 -5.25 -4.29 -5.01
N CYS A 48 -5.03 -3.18 -4.27
CA CYS A 48 -4.54 -3.22 -2.89
C CYS A 48 -5.49 -4.02 -1.98
N ALA A 49 -6.79 -3.73 -2.02
CA ALA A 49 -7.80 -4.44 -1.25
C ALA A 49 -7.78 -5.94 -1.56
N SER A 50 -7.65 -6.31 -2.84
CA SER A 50 -7.59 -7.72 -3.26
C SER A 50 -6.33 -8.44 -2.76
N GLY A 51 -5.16 -7.78 -2.79
CA GLY A 51 -3.91 -8.35 -2.27
C GLY A 51 -3.96 -8.50 -0.74
N LEU A 52 -4.50 -7.50 -0.04
CA LEU A 52 -4.72 -7.55 1.40
C LEU A 52 -5.70 -8.65 1.78
N ALA A 53 -6.80 -8.83 1.05
CA ALA A 53 -7.78 -9.88 1.32
C ALA A 53 -7.17 -11.30 1.31
N GLN A 54 -6.16 -11.52 0.48
CA GLN A 54 -5.43 -12.79 0.44
C GLN A 54 -4.54 -12.98 1.68
N LEU A 55 -4.01 -11.89 2.24
CA LEU A 55 -3.19 -11.90 3.47
C LEU A 55 -4.04 -11.99 4.75
N ARG A 56 -5.29 -11.52 4.73
CA ARG A 56 -6.25 -11.62 5.86
C ARG A 56 -6.45 -13.05 6.39
N ARG A 57 -6.27 -14.06 5.54
CA ARG A 57 -6.38 -15.48 5.93
C ARG A 57 -5.38 -15.92 7.00
N SER A 58 -4.41 -15.07 7.37
CA SER A 58 -3.37 -15.35 8.37
C SER A 58 -3.65 -14.85 9.81
N ALA A 59 -4.91 -14.52 10.15
CA ALA A 59 -5.39 -14.19 11.51
C ALA A 59 -4.78 -12.93 12.16
N ASP A 60 -4.28 -11.97 11.37
CA ASP A 60 -3.66 -10.74 11.87
C ASP A 60 -4.59 -9.54 11.69
N ASP A 61 -5.07 -8.94 12.80
CA ASP A 61 -6.03 -7.80 12.83
C ASP A 61 -5.55 -6.55 12.07
N GLY A 62 -4.24 -6.47 11.79
CA GLY A 62 -3.65 -5.39 11.00
C GLY A 62 -4.07 -5.41 9.53
N PHE A 63 -4.14 -6.59 8.92
CA PHE A 63 -4.52 -6.72 7.50
C PHE A 63 -6.01 -6.45 7.27
N ASP A 64 -6.86 -6.74 8.25
CA ASP A 64 -8.30 -6.47 8.20
C ASP A 64 -8.59 -4.95 8.18
N ARG A 65 -7.90 -4.19 9.02
CA ARG A 65 -7.98 -2.72 9.03
C ARG A 65 -7.44 -2.11 7.74
N ALA A 66 -6.28 -2.58 7.27
CA ALA A 66 -5.70 -2.15 6.00
C ALA A 66 -6.65 -2.39 4.83
N HIS A 67 -7.28 -3.57 4.79
CA HIS A 67 -8.24 -3.93 3.75
C HIS A 67 -9.50 -3.05 3.81
N GLY A 68 -10.07 -2.86 5.01
CA GLY A 68 -11.22 -1.98 5.19
C GLY A 68 -10.95 -0.55 4.72
N MET A 69 -9.76 -0.03 5.03
CA MET A 69 -9.35 1.30 4.56
C MET A 69 -9.18 1.35 3.03
N ALA A 70 -8.53 0.35 2.42
CA ALA A 70 -8.39 0.30 0.96
C ALA A 70 -9.75 0.25 0.25
N VAL A 71 -10.71 -0.54 0.77
CA VAL A 71 -12.09 -0.56 0.25
C VAL A 71 -12.80 0.79 0.44
N ALA A 72 -12.62 1.43 1.59
CA ALA A 72 -13.17 2.75 1.83
C ALA A 72 -12.63 3.78 0.82
N MET A 73 -11.32 3.74 0.53
CA MET A 73 -10.70 4.60 -0.49
C MET A 73 -11.30 4.38 -1.88
N VAL A 74 -11.57 3.13 -2.30
CA VAL A 74 -12.28 2.86 -3.57
C VAL A 74 -13.59 3.63 -3.65
N TRP A 75 -14.41 3.57 -2.59
CA TRP A 75 -15.70 4.25 -2.57
C TRP A 75 -15.57 5.77 -2.49
N VAL A 76 -14.61 6.28 -1.73
CA VAL A 76 -14.33 7.71 -1.61
C VAL A 76 -13.90 8.28 -2.96
N GLU A 77 -13.03 7.59 -3.70
CA GLU A 77 -12.59 8.03 -5.03
C GLU A 77 -13.73 8.00 -6.07
N ILE A 78 -14.58 6.96 -6.05
CA ILE A 78 -15.78 6.90 -6.90
C ILE A 78 -16.75 8.05 -6.58
N ALA A 79 -16.97 8.33 -5.30
CA ALA A 79 -17.84 9.43 -4.87
C ALA A 79 -17.27 10.80 -5.28
N SER A 80 -15.96 10.99 -5.11
CA SER A 80 -15.24 12.18 -5.58
C SER A 80 -15.37 12.38 -7.09
N PHE A 81 -15.22 11.30 -7.85
CA PHE A 81 -15.42 11.32 -9.30
C PHE A 81 -16.82 11.77 -9.69
N THR A 82 -17.83 11.19 -9.04
CA THR A 82 -19.23 11.54 -9.28
C THR A 82 -19.50 13.02 -8.98
N LEU A 83 -18.94 13.54 -7.88
CA LEU A 83 -19.04 14.95 -7.51
C LEU A 83 -18.34 15.86 -8.51
N SER A 84 -17.21 15.43 -9.08
CA SER A 84 -16.42 16.20 -10.04
C SER A 84 -17.15 16.45 -11.36
N ILE A 85 -18.06 15.55 -11.74
CA ILE A 85 -18.89 15.64 -12.95
C ILE A 85 -20.11 16.56 -12.73
N ALA A 86 -20.60 16.65 -11.49
CA ALA A 86 -21.89 17.26 -11.18
C ALA A 86 -21.83 18.76 -10.79
N GLY A 87 -20.66 19.36 -10.59
CA GLY A 87 -20.56 20.70 -9.99
C GLY A 87 -19.40 21.59 -10.47
N PRO A 88 -19.43 22.90 -10.13
CA PRO A 88 -18.44 23.88 -10.56
C PRO A 88 -17.03 23.56 -10.03
N SER A 89 -16.02 23.84 -10.87
CA SER A 89 -14.63 23.40 -10.71
C SER A 89 -13.88 23.97 -9.49
N ASP A 90 -14.26 25.14 -8.97
CA ASP A 90 -13.47 25.88 -7.96
C ASP A 90 -14.16 26.12 -6.62
N SER A 91 -15.15 25.30 -6.27
CA SER A 91 -15.82 25.43 -4.96
C SER A 91 -14.90 25.09 -3.78
N PRO A 92 -15.00 25.80 -2.63
CA PRO A 92 -14.25 25.47 -1.41
C PRO A 92 -14.54 24.05 -0.91
N VAL A 93 -15.75 23.54 -1.20
CA VAL A 93 -16.15 22.15 -0.92
C VAL A 93 -15.25 21.16 -1.67
N ARG A 94 -14.97 21.40 -2.95
CA ARG A 94 -14.10 20.52 -3.75
C ARG A 94 -12.66 20.49 -3.23
N ARG A 95 -12.16 21.64 -2.76
CA ARG A 95 -10.85 21.71 -2.08
C ARG A 95 -10.84 20.92 -0.76
N ALA A 96 -11.88 21.06 0.06
CA ALA A 96 -11.98 20.29 1.31
C ALA A 96 -12.06 18.77 1.06
N VAL A 97 -12.83 18.36 0.03
CA VAL A 97 -12.91 16.95 -0.40
C VAL A 97 -11.54 16.45 -0.89
N GLY A 98 -10.83 17.23 -1.71
CA GLY A 98 -9.48 16.89 -2.16
C GLY A 98 -8.49 16.65 -1.03
N ALA A 99 -8.44 17.53 -0.03
CA ALA A 99 -7.57 17.34 1.13
C ALA A 99 -7.98 16.13 2.00
N LEU A 100 -9.28 15.87 2.14
CA LEU A 100 -9.75 14.69 2.86
C LEU A 100 -9.34 13.40 2.14
N ILE A 101 -9.42 13.38 0.81
CA ILE A 101 -8.96 12.26 -0.02
C ILE A 101 -7.46 12.07 0.13
N ALA A 102 -6.67 13.15 0.03
CA ALA A 102 -5.22 13.06 0.18
C ALA A 102 -4.81 12.57 1.58
N ALA A 103 -5.46 13.07 2.64
CA ALA A 103 -5.26 12.58 4.00
C ALA A 103 -5.67 11.10 4.15
N GLY A 104 -6.78 10.71 3.52
CA GLY A 104 -7.25 9.33 3.44
C GLY A 104 -6.25 8.42 2.75
N ALA A 105 -5.67 8.85 1.62
CA ALA A 105 -4.65 8.12 0.88
C ALA A 105 -3.38 7.91 1.72
N LEU A 106 -2.92 8.94 2.44
CA LEU A 106 -1.77 8.83 3.36
C LEU A 106 -2.06 7.84 4.50
N ALA A 107 -3.24 7.93 5.10
CA ALA A 107 -3.67 6.99 6.14
C ALA A 107 -3.79 5.56 5.60
N ALA A 108 -4.28 5.38 4.37
CA ALA A 108 -4.37 4.09 3.72
C ALA A 108 -2.98 3.50 3.46
N VAL A 109 -2.04 4.26 2.89
CA VAL A 109 -0.64 3.81 2.72
C VAL A 109 -0.01 3.41 4.05
N TRP A 110 -0.23 4.21 5.10
CA TRP A 110 0.26 3.91 6.44
C TRP A 110 -0.28 2.57 6.95
N LEU A 111 -1.59 2.37 6.88
CA LEU A 111 -2.26 1.17 7.34
C LEU A 111 -1.91 -0.06 6.51
N VAL A 112 -1.67 0.09 5.21
CA VAL A 112 -1.21 -0.98 4.31
C VAL A 112 0.22 -1.41 4.66
N ALA A 113 1.11 -0.45 4.91
CA ALA A 113 2.52 -0.72 5.18
C ALA A 113 2.76 -1.29 6.59
N ASP A 114 1.98 -0.90 7.60
CA ASP A 114 2.16 -1.35 9.00
C ASP A 114 2.19 -2.89 9.18
N PRO A 115 1.18 -3.66 8.75
CA PRO A 115 1.20 -5.11 8.92
C PRO A 115 2.29 -5.78 8.08
N VAL A 116 2.67 -5.21 6.93
CA VAL A 116 3.79 -5.70 6.13
C VAL A 116 5.11 -5.52 6.87
N VAL A 117 5.36 -4.34 7.45
CA VAL A 117 6.56 -4.07 8.27
C VAL A 117 6.65 -5.04 9.44
N ARG A 118 5.54 -5.26 10.16
CA ARG A 118 5.48 -6.23 11.27
C ARG A 118 5.82 -7.64 10.82
N ARG A 119 5.30 -8.06 9.66
CA ARG A 119 5.55 -9.39 9.10
C ARG A 119 6.97 -9.59 8.59
N VAL A 120 7.57 -8.56 7.97
CA VAL A 120 8.99 -8.58 7.56
C VAL A 120 9.90 -8.64 8.80
N ARG A 121 9.55 -7.90 9.86
CA ARG A 121 10.28 -7.91 11.13
C ARG A 121 10.21 -9.26 11.83
N SER A 122 9.03 -9.89 11.89
CA SER A 122 8.88 -11.24 12.48
C SER A 122 9.58 -12.32 11.66
N GLY A 123 9.75 -12.10 10.35
CA GLY A 123 10.56 -12.95 9.47
C GLY A 123 12.08 -12.80 9.63
N GLY A 124 12.56 -11.94 10.53
CA GLY A 124 13.98 -11.78 10.85
C GLY A 124 14.76 -10.74 10.02
N ASP A 125 14.12 -10.05 9.06
CA ASP A 125 14.77 -9.02 8.24
C ASP A 125 14.59 -7.62 8.87
N ALA A 126 15.37 -7.37 9.93
CA ALA A 126 15.30 -6.11 10.69
C ALA A 126 15.69 -4.89 9.85
N SER A 127 16.67 -5.04 8.94
CA SER A 127 17.14 -3.93 8.08
C SER A 127 16.04 -3.47 7.13
N ARG A 128 15.36 -4.40 6.46
CA ARG A 128 14.28 -4.07 5.54
C ARG A 128 13.04 -3.57 6.27
N ALA A 129 12.72 -4.13 7.43
CA ALA A 129 11.64 -3.62 8.27
C ALA A 129 11.91 -2.16 8.71
N ALA A 130 13.15 -1.83 9.09
CA ALA A 130 13.54 -0.46 9.42
C ALA A 130 13.43 0.48 8.21
N LEU A 131 13.89 0.05 7.03
CA LEU A 131 13.75 0.83 5.80
C LEU A 131 12.28 1.11 5.45
N LEU A 132 11.43 0.09 5.50
CA LEU A 132 9.99 0.25 5.26
C LEU A 132 9.34 1.18 6.29
N ASP A 133 9.74 1.09 7.56
CA ASP A 133 9.23 1.96 8.62
C ASP A 133 9.65 3.43 8.40
N VAL A 134 10.90 3.67 8.02
CA VAL A 134 11.42 5.00 7.67
C VAL A 134 10.68 5.55 6.45
N LEU A 135 10.53 4.75 5.39
CA LEU A 135 9.80 5.18 4.18
C LEU A 135 8.33 5.48 4.50
N ARG A 136 7.69 4.65 5.32
CA ARG A 136 6.32 4.87 5.78
C ARG A 136 6.16 6.20 6.51
N TRP A 137 7.06 6.53 7.44
CA TRP A 137 7.09 7.83 8.12
C TRP A 137 7.41 8.99 7.17
N ALA A 138 8.34 8.80 6.24
CA ALA A 138 8.71 9.81 5.26
C ALA A 138 7.54 10.14 4.33
N VAL A 139 6.76 9.16 3.88
CA VAL A 139 5.55 9.41 3.07
C VAL A 139 4.54 10.28 3.83
N VAL A 140 4.30 10.01 5.11
CA VAL A 140 3.38 10.84 5.91
C VAL A 140 3.95 12.24 6.15
N ALA A 141 5.23 12.34 6.51
CA ALA A 141 5.89 13.62 6.80
C ALA A 141 6.00 14.52 5.56
N LEU A 142 6.21 13.95 4.37
CA LEU A 142 6.32 14.68 3.10
C LEU A 142 4.96 14.90 2.42
N GLY A 143 4.02 13.98 2.64
CA GLY A 143 2.65 14.08 2.13
C GLY A 143 1.87 15.23 2.76
N TRP A 144 2.05 15.48 4.07
CA TRP A 144 1.34 16.55 4.77
C TRP A 144 1.64 17.96 4.22
N PRO A 145 2.91 18.35 3.99
CA PRO A 145 3.25 19.58 3.28
C PRO A 145 2.71 19.64 1.85
N GLY A 146 2.61 18.50 1.15
CA GLY A 146 1.98 18.42 -0.17
C GLY A 146 0.51 18.81 -0.15
N VAL A 147 -0.25 18.30 0.83
CA VAL A 147 -1.64 18.72 1.08
C VAL A 147 -1.74 20.21 1.38
N LEU A 148 -0.80 20.76 2.17
CA LEU A 148 -0.77 22.19 2.51
C LEU A 148 -0.36 23.10 1.33
N ALA A 149 0.45 22.60 0.39
CA ALA A 149 0.90 23.37 -0.78
C ALA A 149 -0.27 23.77 -1.70
N GLU A 150 -1.32 22.93 -1.80
CA GLU A 150 -2.56 23.24 -2.53
C GLU A 150 -3.38 24.38 -1.88
N TYR A 151 -3.04 24.79 -0.65
CA TYR A 151 -3.68 25.89 0.08
C TYR A 151 -2.88 27.21 0.06
N GLY A 152 -1.94 27.37 -0.87
CA GLY A 152 -1.26 28.66 -1.11
C GLY A 152 0.18 28.75 -0.58
N TYR A 153 0.73 27.66 -0.05
CA TYR A 153 2.16 27.57 0.30
C TYR A 153 3.02 27.15 -0.90
N ALA A 154 2.92 27.91 -2.00
CA ALA A 154 3.52 27.58 -3.29
C ALA A 154 5.07 27.50 -3.27
N ALA A 155 5.72 28.16 -2.31
CA ALA A 155 7.19 28.24 -2.23
C ALA A 155 7.87 26.88 -1.95
N LEU A 156 7.14 25.90 -1.41
CA LEU A 156 7.62 24.53 -1.20
C LEU A 156 7.28 23.58 -2.36
N GLY A 157 6.44 24.04 -3.30
CA GLY A 157 5.60 23.23 -4.18
C GLY A 157 6.30 22.11 -4.96
N PRO A 158 7.33 22.40 -5.79
CA PRO A 158 7.88 21.38 -6.68
C PRO A 158 8.85 20.42 -5.98
N VAL A 159 9.71 20.93 -5.09
CA VAL A 159 10.72 20.10 -4.40
C VAL A 159 10.06 19.10 -3.46
N VAL A 160 9.09 19.55 -2.66
CA VAL A 160 8.33 18.68 -1.75
C VAL A 160 7.52 17.65 -2.52
N THR A 161 6.90 18.04 -3.64
CA THR A 161 6.14 17.11 -4.49
C THR A 161 7.05 16.03 -5.06
N VAL A 162 8.21 16.40 -5.62
CA VAL A 162 9.19 15.43 -6.15
C VAL A 162 9.71 14.51 -5.04
N ALA A 163 10.02 15.06 -3.86
CA ALA A 163 10.47 14.26 -2.72
C ALA A 163 9.39 13.29 -2.23
N CYS A 164 8.13 13.73 -2.14
CA CYS A 164 6.99 12.89 -1.81
C CYS A 164 6.84 11.74 -2.82
N PHE A 165 6.83 12.07 -4.12
CA PHE A 165 6.73 11.08 -5.20
C PHE A 165 7.87 10.06 -5.17
N ALA A 166 9.12 10.53 -5.04
CA ALA A 166 10.28 9.66 -4.93
C ALA A 166 10.20 8.74 -3.70
N THR A 167 9.65 9.23 -2.60
CA THR A 167 9.47 8.44 -1.37
C THR A 167 8.39 7.38 -1.53
N VAL A 168 7.26 7.72 -2.14
CA VAL A 168 6.18 6.76 -2.47
C VAL A 168 6.70 5.69 -3.43
N LEU A 169 7.43 6.09 -4.48
CA LEU A 169 8.03 5.16 -5.43
C LEU A 169 9.05 4.23 -4.75
N SER A 170 9.88 4.78 -3.86
CA SER A 170 10.83 3.99 -3.07
C SER A 170 10.11 2.98 -2.17
N LEU A 171 9.02 3.40 -1.52
CA LEU A 171 8.17 2.50 -0.72
C LEU A 171 7.60 1.37 -1.58
N ILE A 172 7.05 1.68 -2.76
CA ILE A 172 6.50 0.68 -3.70
C ILE A 172 7.58 -0.32 -4.14
N VAL A 173 8.77 0.17 -4.52
CA VAL A 173 9.88 -0.68 -4.97
C VAL A 173 10.36 -1.59 -3.84
N VAL A 174 10.51 -1.07 -2.61
CA VAL A 174 10.93 -1.87 -1.46
C VAL A 174 9.85 -2.88 -1.06
N LEU A 175 8.56 -2.51 -1.12
CA LEU A 175 7.45 -3.43 -0.93
C LEU A 175 7.47 -4.55 -1.97
N TYR A 176 7.65 -4.22 -3.25
CA TYR A 176 7.77 -5.22 -4.32
C TYR A 176 8.96 -6.16 -4.10
N ALA A 177 10.14 -5.62 -3.78
CA ALA A 177 11.33 -6.41 -3.47
C ALA A 177 11.15 -7.29 -2.21
N SER A 178 10.27 -6.91 -1.29
CA SER A 178 9.91 -7.68 -0.08
C SER A 178 9.02 -8.89 -0.36
N ALA A 179 8.24 -8.85 -1.45
CA ALA A 179 7.37 -9.96 -1.85
C ALA A 179 8.15 -11.27 -2.09
N GLY A 180 9.39 -11.17 -2.57
CA GLY A 180 10.27 -12.32 -2.83
C GLY A 180 10.87 -12.98 -1.58
N LEU A 181 10.88 -12.31 -0.43
CA LEU A 181 11.42 -12.88 0.82
C LEU A 181 10.35 -13.60 1.66
N ALA A 182 9.09 -13.14 1.61
CA ALA A 182 7.99 -13.77 2.35
C ALA A 182 7.70 -15.21 1.87
N SER A 183 8.01 -15.53 0.62
CA SER A 183 7.96 -16.88 0.05
C SER A 183 9.15 -17.78 0.41
N LEU A 184 10.20 -17.22 1.02
CA LEU A 184 11.45 -17.93 1.37
C LEU A 184 11.55 -18.29 2.86
N SER A 185 10.46 -18.19 3.63
CA SER A 185 10.41 -18.75 5.00
C SER A 185 9.65 -20.09 5.02
N PRO A 186 10.33 -21.22 4.70
CA PRO A 186 9.82 -22.55 5.00
C PRO A 186 10.04 -22.81 6.49
N GLY A 187 9.16 -22.27 7.34
CA GLY A 187 9.38 -22.32 8.80
C GLY A 187 8.15 -22.52 9.67
N TRP A 188 6.94 -22.63 9.10
CA TRP A 188 5.77 -23.07 9.87
C TRP A 188 5.53 -24.56 9.58
N SER A 189 6.19 -25.43 10.35
CA SER A 189 5.69 -26.78 10.58
C SER A 189 4.83 -26.70 11.83
N PRO A 190 3.50 -26.87 11.76
CA PRO A 190 2.73 -27.10 12.98
C PRO A 190 3.24 -28.41 13.55
N ASP A 191 3.52 -28.41 14.85
CA ASP A 191 4.03 -29.54 15.61
C ASP A 191 3.41 -30.85 15.14
N VAL A 192 4.21 -31.69 14.47
CA VAL A 192 3.88 -33.11 14.36
C VAL A 192 4.01 -33.64 15.79
N PRO A 193 2.93 -34.13 16.43
CA PRO A 193 3.04 -34.73 17.73
C PRO A 193 4.02 -35.89 17.59
N THR A 194 5.19 -35.77 18.21
CA THR A 194 6.13 -36.88 18.34
C THR A 194 5.43 -37.91 19.21
N GLY A 195 4.73 -38.84 18.55
CA GLY A 195 4.17 -40.02 19.19
C GLY A 195 5.27 -40.70 19.99
N ARG A 196 5.20 -40.58 21.31
CA ARG A 196 6.02 -41.38 22.21
C ARG A 196 5.50 -42.82 22.12
N PRO A 197 6.30 -43.81 21.71
CA PRO A 197 5.90 -45.19 21.90
C PRO A 197 5.86 -45.45 23.41
N ALA A 198 4.68 -45.80 23.92
CA ALA A 198 4.55 -46.39 25.25
C ALA A 198 5.17 -47.79 25.19
N SER A 199 6.23 -47.97 25.98
CA SER A 199 6.79 -49.27 26.37
C SER A 199 5.84 -50.04 27.27
#